data_AF-A0A086SY71-F1
#
_entry.id   AF-A0A086SY71-F1
#
_cell.length_a   1.000
_cell.length_b   1.000
_cell.length_c   1.000
_cell.angle_alpha   90.00
_cell.angle_beta   90.00
_cell.angle_gamma   90.00
#
_symmetry.space_group_name_H-M   'P 1'
#
loop_
_entity.id
_entity.type
_entity.pdbx_description
1 polymer ?
#
loop_
_entity_poly.entity_id
_entity_poly.type
_entity_poly.pdbx_seq_one_letter_code
_entity_poly.pdbx_strand_id
1 'polypeptide(L)'
;MPVPFLGRLHLIEYVALVGSFLLVGLEALIRVLTLALPPFLVNLFYRASRRLFDKFSPPAQHRAENRKKSISTAVRDAADFVELCKLWGYEAEEHIVQTKDGFLLGLHRLQWRRGEEGQSVNNGPTSIKKRIAYLHHGLLMNSEVWVSMTDEQRCLPFELVERGFDVWFGNNRGNKYSKKSIHCSPNSLAFWDFSIDEFAFHDIPDTIEYILDTTQQQSLSYIGFSQGTAQAFATLAIHPKLNRKVNVFIALAPAMAPAGLSNGVVDSLVKASPQVLFLLFGRRSILGSATMWETLLYPPLFSRFIDMSLAFLFNWQTRNISAAQKLAAYPHLYSYTSTKSVVHWFQIIRNKSFQMFDDDVHQPMSVGTAKKFSKVAKYPTRNIRTPVVLVYGGSDSLVDIKAMLKELPPQTVATEIPHYEHLDFLWARDVDKQVFQHVFDALDSFTDAEHTKEEYNRYFTVREESLVGSGLMAARAYRGSESESSTTAGGNDEGVSDPQQLRHRARERRASAQHEMRAVRMRTPEPIDEDACLSHQEKIRPGTAQSLEGAVESGDHPTPTKLKGTGVRRGSAGSVIGRDSMRDGRGINIGTSKSAGIVVTRNRADAALSSPERDKVTSRRGDVVGRSGG
;
A
#
# COMPACT_ATOMS: atom_id res chain seq x y z
N MET A 1 21.02 24.62 46.63
CA MET A 1 20.51 23.31 46.17
C MET A 1 20.55 23.30 44.65
N PRO A 2 21.02 22.26 43.96
CA PRO A 2 20.84 22.14 42.52
C PRO A 2 19.38 21.83 42.22
N VAL A 3 18.73 22.63 41.37
CA VAL A 3 17.36 22.37 40.90
C VAL A 3 17.40 21.12 40.00
N PRO A 4 16.57 20.07 40.21
CA PRO A 4 16.77 18.75 39.58
C PRO A 4 16.75 18.68 38.04
N PHE A 5 16.41 19.80 37.37
CA PHE A 5 16.24 19.90 35.92
C PHE A 5 17.24 20.81 35.21
N LEU A 6 18.09 21.58 35.89
CA LEU A 6 19.11 22.41 35.23
C LEU A 6 20.46 21.67 35.17
N GLY A 7 21.08 21.64 33.97
CA GLY A 7 22.41 21.08 33.74
C GLY A 7 22.46 19.58 33.42
N ARG A 8 21.33 18.93 33.11
CA ARG A 8 21.25 17.49 32.72
C ARG A 8 21.01 17.24 31.23
N LEU A 9 20.71 18.28 30.47
CA LEU A 9 20.44 18.25 29.04
C LEU A 9 21.29 19.33 28.36
N HIS A 10 21.64 19.14 27.10
CA HIS A 10 22.22 20.21 26.27
C HIS A 10 21.16 21.27 25.95
N LEU A 11 21.59 22.49 25.58
CA LEU A 11 20.67 23.59 25.21
C LEU A 11 19.71 23.18 24.08
N ILE A 12 20.21 22.43 23.09
CA ILE A 12 19.43 21.86 21.98
C ILE A 12 18.37 20.87 22.49
N GLU A 13 18.68 20.08 23.52
CA GLU A 13 17.74 19.12 24.10
C GLU A 13 16.65 19.83 24.93
N TYR A 14 16.96 20.92 25.64
CA TYR A 14 15.92 21.77 26.25
C TYR A 14 15.02 22.43 25.21
N VAL A 15 15.60 22.96 24.12
CA VAL A 15 14.83 23.55 23.00
C VAL A 15 13.96 22.49 22.33
N ALA A 16 14.47 21.28 22.12
CA ALA A 16 13.70 20.15 21.60
C ALA A 16 12.59 19.73 22.59
N LEU A 17 12.87 19.69 23.90
CA LEU A 17 11.89 19.34 24.94
C LEU A 17 10.72 20.34 24.96
N VAL A 18 11.02 21.64 25.04
CA VAL A 18 10.02 22.72 25.03
C VAL A 18 9.28 22.76 23.69
N GLY A 19 9.99 22.64 22.58
CA GLY A 19 9.40 22.53 21.25
C GLY A 19 8.46 21.33 21.11
N SER A 20 8.79 20.19 21.73
CA SER A 20 7.94 19.00 21.75
C SER A 20 6.67 19.21 22.56
N PHE A 21 6.77 19.80 23.75
CA PHE A 21 5.58 20.13 24.55
C PHE A 21 4.68 21.15 23.85
N LEU A 22 5.25 22.13 23.14
CA LEU A 22 4.50 23.06 22.30
C LEU A 22 3.85 22.36 21.10
N LEU A 23 4.55 21.46 20.41
CA LEU A 23 4.04 20.76 19.23
C LEU A 23 2.96 19.73 19.60
N VAL A 24 3.15 18.96 20.67
CA VAL A 24 2.11 18.06 21.22
C VAL A 24 0.93 18.85 21.77
N GLY A 25 1.17 19.98 22.44
CA GLY A 25 0.10 20.88 22.90
C GLY A 25 -0.70 21.46 21.73
N LEU A 26 -0.03 21.84 20.64
CA LEU A 26 -0.64 22.34 19.41
C LEU A 26 -1.40 21.24 18.65
N GLU A 27 -0.84 20.05 18.47
CA GLU A 27 -1.52 18.90 17.85
C GLU A 27 -2.72 18.44 18.69
N ALA A 28 -2.63 18.46 20.03
CA ALA A 28 -3.75 18.17 20.91
C ALA A 28 -4.85 19.25 20.80
N LEU A 29 -4.48 20.53 20.79
CA LEU A 29 -5.41 21.65 20.59
C LEU A 29 -6.08 21.56 19.21
N ILE A 30 -5.32 21.30 18.15
CA ILE A 30 -5.81 21.10 16.78
C ILE A 30 -6.79 19.92 16.74
N ARG A 31 -6.47 18.77 17.35
CA ARG A 31 -7.38 17.62 17.42
C ARG A 31 -8.68 17.94 18.17
N VAL A 32 -8.61 18.64 19.31
CA VAL A 32 -9.80 19.06 20.07
C VAL A 32 -10.65 20.05 19.26
N LEU A 33 -10.03 21.07 18.65
CA LEU A 33 -10.71 22.03 17.78
C LEU A 33 -11.35 21.33 16.57
N THR A 34 -10.67 20.33 15.99
CA THR A 34 -11.18 19.52 14.86
C THR A 34 -12.41 18.71 15.24
N LEU A 35 -12.34 17.95 16.35
CA LEU A 35 -13.44 17.13 16.84
C LEU A 35 -14.65 17.96 17.29
N ALA A 36 -14.42 19.22 17.66
CA ALA A 36 -15.47 20.19 17.99
C ALA A 36 -15.88 21.09 16.81
N LEU A 37 -15.27 20.95 15.62
CA LEU A 37 -15.45 21.88 14.50
C LEU A 37 -16.82 21.66 13.83
N PRO A 38 -17.78 22.61 13.90
CA PRO A 38 -19.07 22.39 13.28
C PRO A 38 -18.96 22.44 11.75
N PRO A 39 -19.85 21.77 10.99
CA PRO A 39 -19.77 21.72 9.53
C PRO A 39 -19.72 23.09 8.82
N PHE A 40 -20.25 24.15 9.45
CA PHE A 40 -20.15 25.51 8.91
C PHE A 40 -18.72 26.08 8.97
N LEU A 41 -17.91 25.70 9.97
CA LEU A 41 -16.50 26.10 10.06
C LEU A 41 -15.63 25.33 9.07
N VAL A 42 -15.85 24.02 8.90
CA VAL A 42 -15.20 23.23 7.82
C VAL A 42 -15.46 23.90 6.47
N ASN A 43 -16.72 24.24 6.19
CA ASN A 43 -17.11 24.99 4.99
C ASN A 43 -16.46 26.39 4.91
N LEU A 44 -16.26 27.09 6.03
CA LEU A 44 -15.60 28.39 6.06
C LEU A 44 -14.10 28.28 5.70
N PHE A 45 -13.37 27.33 6.29
CA PHE A 45 -11.96 27.08 5.99
C PHE A 45 -11.75 26.56 4.57
N TYR A 46 -12.63 25.68 4.08
CA TYR A 46 -12.64 25.24 2.67
C TYR A 46 -12.86 26.43 1.71
N ARG A 47 -13.82 27.32 2.00
CA ARG A 47 -14.06 28.54 1.20
C ARG A 47 -12.90 29.52 1.29
N ALA A 48 -12.23 29.64 2.44
CA ALA A 48 -11.07 30.50 2.63
C ALA A 48 -9.83 29.97 1.87
N SER A 49 -9.52 28.67 1.98
CA SER A 49 -8.42 28.03 1.26
C SER A 49 -8.64 28.02 -0.25
N ARG A 50 -9.88 27.87 -0.71
CA ARG A 50 -10.24 28.05 -2.13
C ARG A 50 -10.03 29.49 -2.61
N ARG A 51 -10.50 30.50 -1.88
CA ARG A 51 -10.23 31.93 -2.19
C ARG A 51 -8.73 32.25 -2.21
N LEU A 52 -7.95 31.65 -1.31
CA LEU A 52 -6.49 31.77 -1.29
C LEU A 52 -5.88 31.16 -2.56
N PHE A 53 -6.32 29.97 -2.95
CA PHE A 53 -5.89 29.30 -4.18
C PHE A 53 -6.23 30.10 -5.43
N ASP A 54 -7.47 30.60 -5.54
CA ASP A 54 -7.95 31.42 -6.67
C ASP A 54 -7.16 32.74 -6.80
N LYS A 55 -6.67 33.31 -5.67
CA LYS A 55 -5.81 34.51 -5.66
C LYS A 55 -4.36 34.24 -6.12
N PHE A 56 -3.86 33.02 -5.97
CA PHE A 56 -2.45 32.66 -6.19
C PHE A 56 -2.27 31.52 -7.21
N SER A 57 -3.14 31.44 -8.22
CA SER A 57 -3.07 30.39 -9.26
C SER A 57 -3.03 30.94 -10.68
N PRO A 58 -2.11 30.47 -11.55
CA PRO A 58 -2.04 30.93 -12.93
C PRO A 58 -3.30 30.56 -13.75
N PRO A 59 -3.73 31.41 -14.71
CA PRO A 59 -4.85 31.09 -15.61
C PRO A 59 -4.69 29.83 -16.46
N ALA A 60 -3.49 29.25 -16.55
CA ALA A 60 -3.27 27.92 -17.13
C ALA A 60 -3.79 26.79 -16.23
N GLN A 61 -3.66 26.91 -14.90
CA GLN A 61 -4.05 25.88 -13.94
C GLN A 61 -5.58 25.73 -13.85
N HIS A 62 -6.31 26.85 -13.75
CA HIS A 62 -7.78 26.84 -13.82
C HIS A 62 -8.33 26.24 -15.13
N ARG A 63 -7.60 26.36 -16.25
CA ARG A 63 -7.95 25.74 -17.52
C ARG A 63 -7.66 24.23 -17.57
N ALA A 64 -6.67 23.74 -16.80
CA ALA A 64 -6.46 22.30 -16.62
C ALA A 64 -7.57 21.69 -15.74
N GLU A 65 -7.90 22.32 -14.61
CA GLU A 65 -8.95 21.87 -13.67
C GLU A 65 -10.34 21.79 -14.31
N ASN A 66 -10.68 22.71 -15.21
CA ASN A 66 -11.96 22.70 -15.89
C ASN A 66 -12.05 21.70 -17.07
N ARG A 67 -10.94 21.10 -17.53
CA ARG A 67 -10.90 20.28 -18.76
C ARG A 67 -10.87 18.76 -18.52
N LYS A 68 -10.88 18.28 -17.28
CA LYS A 68 -10.91 16.83 -16.91
C LYS A 68 -11.88 16.49 -15.77
N LYS A 69 -13.06 17.11 -15.74
CA LYS A 69 -14.09 16.88 -14.70
C LYS A 69 -14.98 15.66 -14.98
N SER A 70 -14.48 14.49 -14.64
CA SER A 70 -15.29 13.35 -14.17
C SER A 70 -14.40 12.42 -13.34
N ILE A 71 -13.64 11.52 -13.96
CA ILE A 71 -12.89 10.45 -13.28
C ILE A 71 -11.93 10.92 -12.18
N SER A 72 -11.16 12.00 -12.39
CA SER A 72 -10.24 12.56 -11.37
C SER A 72 -10.97 13.14 -10.15
N THR A 73 -12.26 13.48 -10.29
CA THR A 73 -13.13 13.89 -9.18
C THR A 73 -13.77 12.68 -8.53
N ALA A 74 -14.29 11.73 -9.31
CA ALA A 74 -14.89 10.50 -8.81
C ALA A 74 -13.89 9.66 -7.98
N VAL A 75 -12.66 9.45 -8.47
CA VAL A 75 -11.59 8.77 -7.74
C VAL A 75 -11.30 9.45 -6.41
N ARG A 76 -11.10 10.79 -6.41
CA ARG A 76 -10.81 11.59 -5.22
C ARG A 76 -11.92 11.51 -4.15
N ASP A 77 -13.15 11.48 -4.60
CA ASP A 77 -14.34 11.56 -3.75
C ASP A 77 -14.86 10.17 -3.34
N ALA A 78 -14.19 9.09 -3.75
CA ALA A 78 -14.50 7.71 -3.37
C ALA A 78 -14.16 7.44 -1.90
N ALA A 79 -15.03 6.73 -1.18
CA ALA A 79 -14.89 6.50 0.25
C ALA A 79 -13.80 5.46 0.60
N ASP A 80 -13.62 4.45 -0.24
CA ASP A 80 -12.83 3.25 0.05
C ASP A 80 -12.32 2.52 -1.21
N PHE A 81 -11.57 1.45 -0.99
CA PHE A 81 -10.99 0.58 -2.02
C PHE A 81 -12.05 -0.05 -2.95
N VAL A 82 -13.21 -0.44 -2.40
CA VAL A 82 -14.27 -1.12 -3.17
C VAL A 82 -14.93 -0.13 -4.12
N GLU A 83 -15.19 1.11 -3.69
CA GLU A 83 -15.66 2.18 -4.56
C GLU A 83 -14.63 2.53 -5.64
N LEU A 84 -13.33 2.62 -5.30
CA LEU A 84 -12.26 2.86 -6.28
C LEU A 84 -12.20 1.79 -7.38
N CYS A 85 -12.34 0.50 -7.03
CA CYS A 85 -12.39 -0.58 -8.02
C CYS A 85 -13.69 -0.52 -8.85
N LYS A 86 -14.81 -0.21 -8.22
CA LYS A 86 -16.13 -0.10 -8.85
C LYS A 86 -16.25 1.08 -9.82
N LEU A 87 -15.51 2.17 -9.63
CA LEU A 87 -15.41 3.26 -10.62
C LEU A 87 -14.84 2.79 -11.96
N TRP A 88 -13.99 1.76 -11.93
CA TRP A 88 -13.47 1.09 -13.11
C TRP A 88 -14.27 -0.17 -13.48
N GLY A 89 -15.31 -0.52 -12.72
CA GLY A 89 -16.16 -1.69 -12.98
C GLY A 89 -15.47 -3.03 -12.68
N TYR A 90 -14.62 -3.08 -11.66
CA TYR A 90 -14.14 -4.31 -11.03
C TYR A 90 -14.86 -4.53 -9.70
N GLU A 91 -15.31 -5.75 -9.43
CA GLU A 91 -15.88 -6.14 -8.13
C GLU A 91 -14.77 -6.65 -7.20
N ALA A 92 -14.78 -6.18 -5.94
CA ALA A 92 -13.75 -6.47 -4.94
C ALA A 92 -14.35 -7.18 -3.72
N GLU A 93 -13.66 -8.23 -3.24
CA GLU A 93 -13.97 -8.88 -1.96
C GLU A 93 -13.16 -8.23 -0.81
N GLU A 94 -13.78 -8.10 0.36
CA GLU A 94 -13.11 -7.73 1.61
C GLU A 94 -12.94 -8.96 2.51
N HIS A 95 -11.75 -9.14 3.08
CA HIS A 95 -11.41 -10.26 3.96
C HIS A 95 -10.86 -9.77 5.29
N ILE A 96 -11.31 -10.37 6.40
CA ILE A 96 -10.78 -10.08 7.74
C ILE A 96 -9.84 -11.20 8.19
N VAL A 97 -8.55 -10.89 8.32
CA VAL A 97 -7.52 -11.82 8.80
C VAL A 97 -7.20 -11.51 10.25
N GLN A 98 -7.21 -12.53 11.11
CA GLN A 98 -6.71 -12.40 12.48
C GLN A 98 -5.24 -12.84 12.55
N THR A 99 -4.37 -11.96 13.05
CA THR A 99 -2.97 -12.30 13.31
C THR A 99 -2.83 -13.17 14.57
N LYS A 100 -1.69 -13.87 14.69
CA LYS A 100 -1.36 -14.72 15.84
C LYS A 100 -1.25 -13.93 17.16
N ASP A 101 -1.02 -12.62 17.10
CA ASP A 101 -1.08 -11.68 18.23
C ASP A 101 -2.38 -10.85 18.32
N GLY A 102 -3.42 -11.24 17.57
CA GLY A 102 -4.79 -10.77 17.77
C GLY A 102 -5.13 -9.40 17.20
N PHE A 103 -4.39 -8.89 16.22
CA PHE A 103 -4.87 -7.80 15.35
C PHE A 103 -5.81 -8.36 14.28
N LEU A 104 -6.75 -7.52 13.82
CA LEU A 104 -7.66 -7.83 12.72
C LEU A 104 -7.30 -6.94 11.53
N LEU A 105 -6.83 -7.55 10.45
CA LEU A 105 -6.38 -6.89 9.23
C LEU A 105 -7.48 -6.94 8.16
N GLY A 106 -7.75 -5.81 7.52
CA GLY A 106 -8.70 -5.71 6.40
C GLY A 106 -7.99 -5.85 5.06
N LEU A 107 -8.03 -7.04 4.48
CA LEU A 107 -7.47 -7.35 3.17
C LEU A 107 -8.53 -7.10 2.09
N HIS A 108 -8.07 -6.78 0.88
CA HIS A 108 -8.94 -6.71 -0.30
C HIS A 108 -8.48 -7.71 -1.36
N ARG A 109 -9.37 -8.06 -2.27
CA ARG A 109 -9.10 -9.02 -3.35
C ARG A 109 -9.87 -8.67 -4.62
N LEU A 110 -9.19 -8.78 -5.76
CA LEU A 110 -9.77 -8.75 -7.11
C LEU A 110 -9.50 -10.11 -7.76
N GLN A 111 -10.50 -11.00 -7.76
CA GLN A 111 -10.36 -12.36 -8.27
C GLN A 111 -10.88 -12.53 -9.71
N TRP A 112 -11.80 -11.66 -10.16
CA TRP A 112 -12.52 -11.78 -11.43
C TRP A 112 -12.03 -10.80 -12.47
N ARG A 113 -11.82 -11.27 -13.70
CA ARG A 113 -11.84 -10.41 -14.89
C ARG A 113 -13.25 -9.95 -15.18
N ARG A 114 -13.38 -8.90 -16.00
CA ARG A 114 -14.68 -8.47 -16.54
C ARG A 114 -15.38 -9.64 -17.25
N GLY A 115 -16.56 -10.03 -16.77
CA GLY A 115 -17.33 -11.18 -17.27
C GLY A 115 -17.03 -12.53 -16.59
N GLU A 116 -16.11 -12.59 -15.62
CA GLU A 116 -15.89 -13.76 -14.76
C GLU A 116 -16.68 -13.68 -13.42
N GLU A 117 -17.43 -12.60 -13.17
CA GLU A 117 -18.03 -12.30 -11.86
C GLU A 117 -18.97 -13.42 -11.35
N GLY A 118 -18.88 -13.71 -10.05
CA GLY A 118 -19.64 -14.78 -9.41
C GLY A 118 -19.13 -16.21 -9.69
N GLN A 119 -18.16 -16.42 -10.59
CA GLN A 119 -17.52 -17.73 -10.76
C GLN A 119 -16.57 -18.03 -9.59
N SER A 120 -16.47 -19.27 -9.14
CA SER A 120 -15.48 -19.62 -8.12
C SER A 120 -14.06 -19.49 -8.68
N VAL A 121 -13.21 -18.71 -8.02
CA VAL A 121 -11.78 -18.59 -8.33
C VAL A 121 -10.96 -19.21 -7.21
N ASN A 122 -10.09 -20.14 -7.58
CA ASN A 122 -9.19 -20.93 -6.75
C ASN A 122 -9.86 -21.87 -5.71
N ASN A 123 -11.06 -21.58 -5.22
CA ASN A 123 -11.77 -22.38 -4.22
C ASN A 123 -12.49 -23.62 -4.79
N GLY A 124 -11.92 -24.81 -4.55
CA GLY A 124 -12.50 -26.12 -4.89
C GLY A 124 -12.03 -26.72 -6.24
N PRO A 125 -12.45 -27.94 -6.61
CA PRO A 125 -11.96 -28.61 -7.82
C PRO A 125 -12.44 -27.98 -9.14
N THR A 126 -13.62 -27.36 -9.14
CA THR A 126 -14.29 -26.79 -10.34
C THR A 126 -14.06 -25.29 -10.52
N SER A 127 -13.28 -24.64 -9.65
CA SER A 127 -12.98 -23.21 -9.75
C SER A 127 -12.03 -22.90 -10.92
N ILE A 128 -12.13 -21.69 -11.48
CA ILE A 128 -11.05 -21.11 -12.30
C ILE A 128 -9.76 -21.14 -11.46
N LYS A 129 -8.65 -21.67 -12.00
CA LYS A 129 -7.34 -21.64 -11.34
C LYS A 129 -6.53 -20.46 -11.84
N LYS A 130 -6.04 -19.64 -10.89
CA LYS A 130 -5.29 -18.41 -11.14
C LYS A 130 -4.09 -18.32 -10.21
N ARG A 131 -2.94 -17.89 -10.74
CA ARG A 131 -1.76 -17.56 -9.93
C ARG A 131 -2.06 -16.33 -9.07
N ILE A 132 -1.51 -16.29 -7.86
CA ILE A 132 -1.80 -15.20 -6.90
C ILE A 132 -0.72 -14.13 -6.99
N ALA A 133 -1.15 -12.86 -7.05
CA ALA A 133 -0.30 -11.69 -6.88
C ALA A 133 -0.72 -10.95 -5.61
N TYR A 134 0.15 -10.91 -4.61
CA TYR A 134 -0.09 -10.23 -3.33
C TYR A 134 0.66 -8.89 -3.29
N LEU A 135 -0.08 -7.79 -3.24
CA LEU A 135 0.43 -6.42 -3.31
C LEU A 135 0.43 -5.77 -1.92
N HIS A 136 1.57 -5.22 -1.49
CA HIS A 136 1.73 -4.67 -0.14
C HIS A 136 2.32 -3.25 -0.10
N HIS A 137 1.63 -2.35 0.61
CA HIS A 137 1.80 -0.90 0.52
C HIS A 137 3.00 -0.32 1.31
N GLY A 138 3.29 0.96 1.08
CA GLY A 138 4.39 1.71 1.71
C GLY A 138 4.14 2.19 3.15
N LEU A 139 5.10 2.94 3.68
CA LEU A 139 4.99 3.60 5.00
C LEU A 139 3.88 4.65 4.97
N LEU A 140 3.03 4.68 6.00
CA LEU A 140 1.88 5.60 6.12
C LEU A 140 0.82 5.44 5.02
N MET A 141 0.70 4.25 4.39
CA MET A 141 -0.25 3.99 3.30
C MET A 141 -1.35 2.98 3.69
N ASN A 142 -2.24 2.69 2.74
CA ASN A 142 -3.20 1.59 2.76
C ASN A 142 -3.30 0.99 1.33
N SER A 143 -4.15 0.00 1.11
CA SER A 143 -4.33 -0.69 -0.19
C SER A 143 -4.81 0.20 -1.35
N GLU A 144 -5.50 1.33 -1.09
CA GLU A 144 -6.05 2.22 -2.11
C GLU A 144 -5.00 2.81 -3.05
N VAL A 145 -3.76 2.97 -2.58
CA VAL A 145 -2.68 3.60 -3.38
C VAL A 145 -2.37 2.83 -4.67
N TRP A 146 -2.71 1.54 -4.71
CA TRP A 146 -2.57 0.68 -5.88
C TRP A 146 -3.68 0.87 -6.94
N VAL A 147 -4.86 1.36 -6.54
CA VAL A 147 -6.07 1.45 -7.38
C VAL A 147 -6.63 2.86 -7.54
N SER A 148 -6.08 3.87 -6.84
CA SER A 148 -6.45 5.30 -6.93
C SER A 148 -5.97 5.96 -8.24
N MET A 149 -6.18 5.31 -9.38
CA MET A 149 -5.68 5.71 -10.70
C MET A 149 -6.73 6.45 -11.51
N THR A 150 -6.31 7.48 -12.27
CA THR A 150 -7.20 8.23 -13.18
C THR A 150 -7.25 7.64 -14.59
N ASP A 151 -6.79 6.41 -14.76
CA ASP A 151 -6.52 5.75 -16.04
C ASP A 151 -6.34 4.24 -15.80
N GLU A 152 -7.17 3.41 -16.43
CA GLU A 152 -7.23 1.96 -16.14
C GLU A 152 -5.95 1.23 -16.56
N GLN A 153 -5.47 1.51 -17.78
CA GLN A 153 -4.31 0.85 -18.40
C GLN A 153 -2.98 1.17 -17.72
N ARG A 154 -2.97 2.15 -16.80
CA ARG A 154 -1.84 2.48 -15.93
C ARG A 154 -2.00 1.92 -14.51
N CYS A 155 -3.00 1.08 -14.26
CA CYS A 155 -3.27 0.49 -12.96
C CYS A 155 -2.76 -0.97 -12.93
N LEU A 156 -1.56 -1.19 -12.37
CA LEU A 156 -0.91 -2.51 -12.32
C LEU A 156 -1.85 -3.64 -11.83
N PRO A 157 -2.69 -3.46 -10.79
CA PRO A 157 -3.54 -4.54 -10.33
C PRO A 157 -4.65 -4.91 -11.31
N PHE A 158 -5.22 -3.96 -12.06
CA PHE A 158 -6.24 -4.26 -13.07
C PHE A 158 -5.62 -5.01 -14.26
N GLU A 159 -4.45 -4.60 -14.72
CA GLU A 159 -3.69 -5.36 -15.74
C GLU A 159 -3.31 -6.77 -15.25
N LEU A 160 -3.00 -6.96 -13.96
CA LEU A 160 -2.78 -8.30 -13.39
C LEU A 160 -4.07 -9.14 -13.37
N VAL A 161 -5.22 -8.56 -13.01
CA VAL A 161 -6.53 -9.23 -13.08
C VAL A 161 -6.81 -9.69 -14.52
N GLU A 162 -6.69 -8.79 -15.50
CA GLU A 162 -6.95 -9.07 -16.91
C GLU A 162 -5.95 -10.06 -17.55
N ARG A 163 -4.72 -10.13 -17.01
CA ARG A 163 -3.75 -11.20 -17.33
C ARG A 163 -4.06 -12.54 -16.65
N GLY A 164 -5.07 -12.61 -15.79
CA GLY A 164 -5.56 -13.86 -15.18
C GLY A 164 -4.95 -14.19 -13.82
N PHE A 165 -4.51 -13.19 -13.06
CA PHE A 165 -4.12 -13.37 -11.66
C PHE A 165 -5.32 -13.23 -10.71
N ASP A 166 -5.19 -13.85 -9.53
CA ASP A 166 -6.02 -13.63 -8.34
C ASP A 166 -5.26 -12.63 -7.46
N VAL A 167 -5.72 -11.37 -7.44
CA VAL A 167 -4.91 -10.23 -6.96
C VAL A 167 -5.37 -9.81 -5.56
N TRP A 168 -4.47 -9.92 -4.59
CA TRP A 168 -4.73 -9.65 -3.17
C TRP A 168 -3.97 -8.42 -2.69
N PHE A 169 -4.53 -7.68 -1.73
CA PHE A 169 -3.98 -6.42 -1.23
C PHE A 169 -3.93 -6.43 0.29
N GLY A 170 -2.72 -6.35 0.84
CA GLY A 170 -2.50 -6.31 2.29
C GLY A 170 -2.65 -4.91 2.89
N ASN A 171 -2.94 -4.86 4.19
CA ASN A 171 -3.06 -3.62 4.98
C ASN A 171 -2.43 -3.80 6.36
N ASN A 172 -1.36 -3.06 6.65
CA ASN A 172 -0.68 -3.10 7.96
C ASN A 172 -1.63 -2.78 9.12
N ARG A 173 -1.46 -3.44 10.27
CA ARG A 173 -2.12 -3.11 11.54
C ARG A 173 -2.14 -1.61 11.84
N GLY A 174 -3.27 -1.13 12.38
CA GLY A 174 -3.49 0.26 12.77
C GLY A 174 -3.82 1.25 11.63
N ASN A 175 -3.71 0.84 10.37
CA ASN A 175 -4.04 1.66 9.19
C ASN A 175 -5.57 1.86 9.02
N LYS A 176 -6.03 2.51 7.92
CA LYS A 176 -7.47 2.76 7.65
C LYS A 176 -8.36 1.50 7.79
N TYR A 177 -7.92 0.34 7.32
CA TYR A 177 -8.69 -0.91 7.30
C TYR A 177 -8.39 -1.82 8.48
N SER A 178 -7.15 -1.84 8.96
CA SER A 178 -6.66 -2.80 9.98
C SER A 178 -6.65 -2.23 11.40
N LYS A 179 -7.61 -1.38 11.76
CA LYS A 179 -7.63 -0.59 13.01
C LYS A 179 -8.33 -1.27 14.20
N LYS A 180 -8.20 -2.60 14.34
CA LYS A 180 -8.86 -3.37 15.41
C LYS A 180 -7.98 -4.50 15.94
N SER A 181 -8.14 -4.81 17.22
CA SER A 181 -7.51 -5.96 17.90
C SER A 181 -8.53 -6.57 18.87
N ILE A 182 -8.39 -7.86 19.16
CA ILE A 182 -9.17 -8.58 20.18
C ILE A 182 -8.61 -8.39 21.61
N HIS A 183 -7.38 -7.90 21.75
CA HIS A 183 -6.70 -7.75 23.05
C HIS A 183 -6.63 -6.29 23.53
N CYS A 184 -6.61 -5.32 22.61
CA CYS A 184 -6.46 -3.91 22.95
C CYS A 184 -7.35 -2.98 22.11
N SER A 185 -7.93 -1.97 22.77
CA SER A 185 -8.65 -0.90 22.07
C SER A 185 -7.66 0.03 21.36
N PRO A 186 -7.96 0.55 20.15
CA PRO A 186 -7.25 1.67 19.55
C PRO A 186 -7.09 2.91 20.47
N ASN A 187 -7.95 2.99 21.50
CA ASN A 187 -7.87 3.76 22.75
C ASN A 187 -6.49 3.78 23.46
N SER A 188 -5.82 2.63 23.56
CA SER A 188 -4.67 2.44 24.46
C SER A 188 -3.33 2.80 23.81
N LEU A 189 -2.25 2.76 24.61
CA LEU A 189 -0.88 2.79 24.09
C LEU A 189 -0.49 1.44 23.47
N ALA A 190 -0.86 0.33 24.13
CA ALA A 190 -0.52 -1.03 23.70
C ALA A 190 -1.02 -1.39 22.28
N PHE A 191 -2.12 -0.80 21.81
CA PHE A 191 -2.56 -0.97 20.42
C PHE A 191 -1.57 -0.40 19.38
N TRP A 192 -0.75 0.58 19.76
CA TRP A 192 0.22 1.25 18.89
C TRP A 192 1.68 0.86 19.22
N ASP A 193 1.89 -0.17 20.05
CA ASP A 193 3.22 -0.66 20.43
C ASP A 193 3.74 -1.69 19.42
N PHE A 194 3.76 -1.30 18.14
CA PHE A 194 4.17 -2.14 17.01
C PHE A 194 5.10 -1.39 16.05
N SER A 195 5.88 -2.12 15.26
CA SER A 195 6.95 -1.62 14.41
C SER A 195 7.12 -2.53 13.17
N ILE A 196 8.28 -2.49 12.50
CA ILE A 196 8.60 -3.41 11.38
C ILE A 196 8.66 -4.87 11.86
N ASP A 197 9.07 -5.11 13.11
CA ASP A 197 9.17 -6.45 13.69
C ASP A 197 7.82 -7.16 13.72
N GLU A 198 6.79 -6.52 14.25
CA GLU A 198 5.45 -7.07 14.38
C GLU A 198 4.79 -7.27 13.00
N PHE A 199 5.08 -6.42 12.01
CA PHE A 199 4.66 -6.68 10.63
C PHE A 199 5.30 -7.96 10.07
N ALA A 200 6.57 -8.21 10.40
CA ALA A 200 7.35 -9.34 9.89
C ALA A 200 7.07 -10.66 10.64
N PHE A 201 6.80 -10.60 11.95
CA PHE A 201 6.44 -11.77 12.76
C PHE A 201 4.97 -12.22 12.57
N HIS A 202 4.08 -11.29 12.20
CA HIS A 202 2.64 -11.51 12.23
C HIS A 202 1.94 -11.07 10.93
N ASP A 203 1.88 -9.76 10.61
CA ASP A 203 0.99 -9.27 9.53
C ASP A 203 1.25 -9.94 8.18
N ILE A 204 2.51 -10.02 7.73
CA ILE A 204 2.88 -10.68 6.47
C ILE A 204 2.68 -12.20 6.51
N PRO A 205 3.29 -12.96 7.45
CA PRO A 205 3.18 -14.42 7.44
C PRO A 205 1.75 -14.89 7.67
N ASP A 206 0.97 -14.24 8.53
CA ASP A 206 -0.43 -14.61 8.80
C ASP A 206 -1.36 -14.28 7.63
N THR A 207 -1.09 -13.17 6.93
CA THR A 207 -1.78 -12.84 5.66
C THR A 207 -1.49 -13.86 4.57
N ILE A 208 -0.23 -14.21 4.34
CA ILE A 208 0.14 -15.20 3.31
C ILE A 208 -0.42 -16.59 3.66
N GLU A 209 -0.43 -16.95 4.94
CA GLU A 209 -1.06 -18.19 5.41
C GLU A 209 -2.58 -18.20 5.13
N TYR A 210 -3.30 -17.13 5.49
CA TYR A 210 -4.72 -16.99 5.18
C TYR A 210 -5.04 -17.02 3.68
N ILE A 211 -4.26 -16.33 2.85
CA ILE A 211 -4.47 -16.28 1.40
C ILE A 211 -4.34 -17.68 0.79
N LEU A 212 -3.27 -18.41 1.14
CA LEU A 212 -3.01 -19.75 0.59
C LEU A 212 -4.04 -20.77 1.09
N ASP A 213 -4.45 -20.70 2.36
CA ASP A 213 -5.50 -21.57 2.91
C ASP A 213 -6.88 -21.26 2.27
N THR A 214 -7.20 -19.99 2.01
CA THR A 214 -8.47 -19.57 1.36
C THR A 214 -8.53 -19.97 -0.11
N THR A 215 -7.40 -19.92 -0.82
CA THR A 215 -7.30 -20.19 -2.27
C THR A 215 -6.85 -21.62 -2.60
N GLN A 216 -6.47 -22.41 -1.61
CA GLN A 216 -5.88 -23.75 -1.76
C GLN A 216 -4.63 -23.78 -2.67
N GLN A 217 -4.00 -22.64 -2.93
CA GLN A 217 -2.73 -22.55 -3.67
C GLN A 217 -1.56 -22.90 -2.75
N GLN A 218 -0.48 -23.46 -3.31
CA GLN A 218 0.70 -23.81 -2.53
C GLN A 218 1.62 -22.60 -2.27
N SER A 219 1.58 -21.61 -3.16
CA SER A 219 2.45 -20.43 -3.13
C SER A 219 1.85 -19.25 -3.90
N LEU A 220 2.44 -18.06 -3.70
CA LEU A 220 2.03 -16.80 -4.34
C LEU A 220 3.22 -15.93 -4.74
N SER A 221 3.02 -14.92 -5.58
CA SER A 221 4.03 -13.91 -5.88
C SER A 221 3.81 -12.65 -5.05
N TYR A 222 4.87 -12.11 -4.44
CA TYR A 222 4.81 -10.91 -3.59
C TYR A 222 5.26 -9.68 -4.38
N ILE A 223 4.47 -8.60 -4.37
CA ILE A 223 4.77 -7.30 -4.98
C ILE A 223 4.75 -6.24 -3.87
N GLY A 224 5.92 -5.82 -3.42
CA GLY A 224 6.07 -4.80 -2.37
C GLY A 224 6.34 -3.41 -2.95
N PHE A 225 5.78 -2.37 -2.34
CA PHE A 225 6.19 -0.98 -2.57
C PHE A 225 6.74 -0.35 -1.29
N SER A 226 7.90 0.32 -1.37
CA SER A 226 8.46 1.09 -0.23
C SER A 226 8.61 0.24 1.04
N GLN A 227 8.02 0.60 2.18
CA GLN A 227 8.00 -0.24 3.38
C GLN A 227 7.42 -1.65 3.13
N GLY A 228 6.54 -1.83 2.14
CA GLY A 228 6.06 -3.14 1.71
C GLY A 228 7.20 -4.07 1.26
N THR A 229 8.30 -3.53 0.74
CA THR A 229 9.52 -4.31 0.46
C THR A 229 10.29 -4.63 1.73
N ALA A 230 10.41 -3.67 2.65
CA ALA A 230 11.09 -3.86 3.94
C ALA A 230 10.43 -4.98 4.77
N GLN A 231 9.10 -5.00 4.81
CA GLN A 231 8.32 -6.06 5.45
C GLN A 231 8.62 -7.43 4.85
N ALA A 232 8.66 -7.56 3.52
CA ALA A 232 9.06 -8.82 2.87
C ALA A 232 10.52 -9.21 3.13
N PHE A 233 11.48 -8.28 3.08
CA PHE A 233 12.88 -8.55 3.42
C PHE A 233 13.03 -9.07 4.86
N ALA A 234 12.38 -8.43 5.83
CA ALA A 234 12.38 -8.88 7.22
C ALA A 234 11.74 -10.28 7.36
N THR A 235 10.53 -10.46 6.82
CA THR A 235 9.78 -11.72 6.94
C THR A 235 10.52 -12.89 6.30
N LEU A 236 10.97 -12.75 5.04
CA LEU A 236 11.64 -13.83 4.33
C LEU A 236 13.02 -14.16 4.92
N ALA A 237 13.68 -13.20 5.60
CA ALA A 237 14.94 -13.45 6.31
C ALA A 237 14.76 -14.31 7.57
N ILE A 238 13.62 -14.16 8.28
CA ILE A 238 13.37 -14.80 9.59
C ILE A 238 12.40 -15.99 9.53
N HIS A 239 11.66 -16.18 8.43
CA HIS A 239 10.77 -17.32 8.20
C HIS A 239 11.23 -18.22 7.02
N PRO A 240 12.20 -19.15 7.23
CA PRO A 240 12.69 -20.05 6.18
C PRO A 240 11.60 -20.90 5.49
N LYS A 241 10.53 -21.28 6.21
CA LYS A 241 9.39 -22.01 5.63
C LYS A 241 8.59 -21.15 4.63
N LEU A 242 8.45 -19.84 4.89
CA LEU A 242 7.67 -18.95 4.05
C LEU A 242 8.31 -18.71 2.68
N ASN A 243 9.63 -18.87 2.56
CA ASN A 243 10.31 -18.78 1.26
C ASN A 243 9.74 -19.82 0.27
N ARG A 244 9.38 -21.03 0.74
CA ARG A 244 8.73 -22.08 -0.06
C ARG A 244 7.23 -21.85 -0.32
N LYS A 245 6.69 -20.73 0.16
CA LYS A 245 5.31 -20.25 -0.10
C LYS A 245 5.31 -18.98 -0.99
N VAL A 246 6.48 -18.47 -1.40
CA VAL A 246 6.60 -17.28 -2.25
C VAL A 246 7.43 -17.58 -3.50
N ASN A 247 6.81 -17.45 -4.67
CA ASN A 247 7.41 -17.73 -5.97
C ASN A 247 8.55 -16.75 -6.28
N VAL A 248 8.22 -15.47 -6.28
CA VAL A 248 9.12 -14.34 -6.50
C VAL A 248 8.69 -13.19 -5.60
N PHE A 249 9.68 -12.44 -5.14
CA PHE A 249 9.49 -11.17 -4.46
C PHE A 249 9.96 -10.03 -5.38
N ILE A 250 8.98 -9.27 -5.86
CA ILE A 250 9.15 -8.09 -6.71
C ILE A 250 9.08 -6.86 -5.79
N ALA A 251 10.10 -6.01 -5.85
CA ALA A 251 10.31 -4.91 -4.90
C ALA A 251 10.43 -3.58 -5.64
N LEU A 252 9.36 -2.77 -5.58
CA LEU A 252 9.24 -1.47 -6.23
C LEU A 252 9.64 -0.35 -5.24
N ALA A 253 10.53 0.54 -5.68
CA ALA A 253 11.14 1.60 -4.85
C ALA A 253 11.61 1.07 -3.46
N PRO A 254 12.52 0.06 -3.44
CA PRO A 254 12.74 -0.75 -2.25
C PRO A 254 13.38 0.03 -1.10
N ALA A 255 12.79 -0.09 0.08
CA ALA A 255 13.34 0.46 1.33
C ALA A 255 14.01 -0.65 2.15
N MET A 256 15.21 -0.37 2.69
CA MET A 256 15.91 -1.29 3.61
C MET A 256 16.79 -0.54 4.63
N ALA A 257 17.78 0.22 4.17
CA ALA A 257 18.62 1.06 5.05
C ALA A 257 19.05 2.37 4.34
N PRO A 258 18.17 3.38 4.26
CA PRO A 258 18.49 4.65 3.60
C PRO A 258 19.69 5.36 4.24
N ALA A 259 20.52 6.02 3.43
CA ALA A 259 21.77 6.65 3.89
C ALA A 259 21.56 7.91 4.77
N GLY A 260 20.36 8.49 4.74
CA GLY A 260 19.92 9.71 5.43
C GLY A 260 18.61 10.23 4.82
N LEU A 261 18.15 11.41 5.26
CA LEU A 261 17.18 12.20 4.50
C LEU A 261 17.87 13.32 3.72
N SER A 262 17.23 13.86 2.67
CA SER A 262 17.85 14.89 1.82
C SER A 262 18.04 16.24 2.53
N ASN A 263 17.26 16.50 3.58
CA ASN A 263 17.23 17.75 4.32
C ASN A 263 17.98 17.60 5.65
N GLY A 264 19.11 18.29 5.79
CA GLY A 264 20.01 18.18 6.95
C GLY A 264 19.35 18.47 8.32
N VAL A 265 18.31 19.30 8.38
CA VAL A 265 17.59 19.56 9.65
C VAL A 265 16.73 18.37 10.04
N VAL A 266 16.03 17.77 9.06
CA VAL A 266 15.16 16.60 9.30
C VAL A 266 16.01 15.34 9.49
N ASP A 267 17.09 15.18 8.74
CA ASP A 267 18.09 14.12 8.93
C ASP A 267 18.76 14.19 10.32
N SER A 268 19.04 15.38 10.84
CA SER A 268 19.50 15.58 12.22
C SER A 268 18.43 15.17 13.25
N LEU A 269 17.15 15.47 12.98
CA LEU A 269 16.04 15.05 13.85
C LEU A 269 15.84 13.52 13.81
N VAL A 270 15.93 12.89 12.64
CA VAL A 270 15.92 11.42 12.47
C VAL A 270 17.03 10.76 13.28
N LYS A 271 18.18 11.41 13.41
CA LYS A 271 19.34 10.91 14.17
C LYS A 271 19.30 11.23 15.67
N ALA A 272 18.23 11.88 16.15
CA ALA A 272 18.00 12.15 17.57
C ALA A 272 17.74 10.86 18.39
N SER A 273 17.50 11.01 19.69
CA SER A 273 17.11 9.88 20.55
C SER A 273 15.62 9.52 20.38
N PRO A 274 15.27 8.23 20.36
CA PRO A 274 13.88 7.76 20.45
C PRO A 274 13.03 8.44 21.53
N GLN A 275 13.58 8.83 22.68
CA GLN A 275 12.82 9.55 23.71
C GLN A 275 12.38 10.95 23.23
N VAL A 276 13.21 11.69 22.49
CA VAL A 276 12.83 12.98 21.87
C VAL A 276 11.78 12.75 20.79
N LEU A 277 11.91 11.69 19.99
CA LEU A 277 10.96 11.35 18.92
C LEU A 277 9.57 10.96 19.48
N PHE A 278 9.52 10.13 20.52
CA PHE A 278 8.27 9.82 21.22
C PHE A 278 7.69 11.01 22.00
N LEU A 279 8.50 12.01 22.35
CA LEU A 279 8.01 13.26 22.94
C LEU A 279 7.41 14.20 21.89
N LEU A 280 7.99 14.28 20.68
CA LEU A 280 7.47 15.08 19.56
C LEU A 280 6.17 14.52 18.98
N PHE A 281 6.13 13.20 18.76
CA PHE A 281 5.06 12.54 18.01
C PHE A 281 4.09 11.73 18.89
N GLY A 282 4.31 11.69 20.20
CA GLY A 282 3.56 10.86 21.15
C GLY A 282 3.80 9.35 20.94
N ARG A 283 3.01 8.51 21.62
CA ARG A 283 3.12 7.04 21.61
C ARG A 283 1.87 6.33 21.06
N ARG A 284 1.20 6.91 20.07
CA ARG A 284 -0.01 6.35 19.42
C ARG A 284 0.13 6.44 17.90
N SER A 285 -0.93 6.83 17.18
CA SER A 285 -0.82 7.17 15.76
C SER A 285 -0.01 8.45 15.57
N ILE A 286 1.01 8.37 14.72
CA ILE A 286 1.69 9.55 14.16
C ILE A 286 0.79 10.22 13.11
N LEU A 287 1.05 11.51 12.80
CA LEU A 287 0.36 12.32 11.78
C LEU A 287 -1.18 12.23 11.78
N GLY A 288 -1.79 12.10 12.97
CA GLY A 288 -3.25 11.98 13.12
C GLY A 288 -4.06 13.19 12.62
N SER A 289 -3.41 14.33 12.35
CA SER A 289 -3.98 15.52 11.72
C SER A 289 -3.91 15.53 10.18
N ALA A 290 -3.21 14.60 9.51
CA ALA A 290 -3.08 14.58 8.04
C ALA A 290 -4.44 14.46 7.31
N THR A 291 -5.29 13.54 7.76
CA THR A 291 -6.67 13.34 7.28
C THR A 291 -7.62 14.50 7.63
N MET A 292 -7.24 15.35 8.61
CA MET A 292 -7.94 16.61 8.85
C MET A 292 -7.52 17.68 7.83
N TRP A 293 -6.23 17.81 7.52
CA TRP A 293 -5.76 18.77 6.51
C TRP A 293 -6.32 18.47 5.12
N GLU A 294 -6.49 17.19 4.79
CA GLU A 294 -7.21 16.70 3.61
C GLU A 294 -8.65 17.24 3.53
N THR A 295 -9.44 17.10 4.60
CA THR A 295 -10.85 17.56 4.64
C THR A 295 -11.00 19.08 4.77
N LEU A 296 -9.99 19.78 5.30
CA LEU A 296 -10.04 21.22 5.58
C LEU A 296 -9.54 22.09 4.40
N LEU A 297 -8.60 21.58 3.59
CA LEU A 297 -7.96 22.33 2.51
C LEU A 297 -8.64 22.05 1.16
N TYR A 298 -8.81 23.11 0.36
CA TYR A 298 -9.21 22.96 -1.04
C TYR A 298 -8.24 22.00 -1.78
N PRO A 299 -8.68 20.94 -2.50
CA PRO A 299 -7.78 19.84 -2.89
C PRO A 299 -6.53 20.24 -3.70
N PRO A 300 -6.57 21.20 -4.66
CA PRO A 300 -5.36 21.71 -5.30
C PRO A 300 -4.34 22.36 -4.35
N LEU A 301 -4.78 22.91 -3.21
CA LEU A 301 -3.90 23.42 -2.16
C LEU A 301 -3.35 22.28 -1.28
N PHE A 302 -4.16 21.26 -0.98
CA PHE A 302 -3.69 20.03 -0.33
C PHE A 302 -2.61 19.33 -1.18
N SER A 303 -2.84 19.15 -2.48
CA SER A 303 -1.83 18.57 -3.38
C SER A 303 -0.53 19.39 -3.44
N ARG A 304 -0.62 20.73 -3.46
CA ARG A 304 0.56 21.61 -3.34
C ARG A 304 1.28 21.44 -1.99
N PHE A 305 0.54 21.27 -0.89
CA PHE A 305 1.12 21.07 0.44
C PHE A 305 1.86 19.73 0.55
N ILE A 306 1.32 18.66 -0.05
CA ILE A 306 2.02 17.37 -0.16
C ILE A 306 3.26 17.50 -1.06
N ASP A 307 3.15 18.08 -2.26
CA ASP A 307 4.29 18.30 -3.15
C ASP A 307 5.43 19.09 -2.45
N MET A 308 5.08 20.15 -1.71
CA MET A 308 6.04 20.91 -0.90
C MET A 308 6.65 20.09 0.24
N SER A 309 5.88 19.21 0.88
CA SER A 309 6.36 18.33 1.95
C SER A 309 7.32 17.27 1.43
N LEU A 310 7.02 16.66 0.28
CA LEU A 310 7.88 15.68 -0.38
C LEU A 310 9.19 16.32 -0.85
N ALA A 311 9.13 17.52 -1.45
CA ALA A 311 10.31 18.30 -1.80
C ALA A 311 11.15 18.69 -0.57
N PHE A 312 10.51 19.08 0.54
CA PHE A 312 11.20 19.47 1.78
C PHE A 312 11.87 18.29 2.51
N LEU A 313 11.27 17.09 2.47
CA LEU A 313 11.76 15.90 3.19
C LEU A 313 12.76 15.06 2.38
N PHE A 314 12.51 14.94 1.07
CA PHE A 314 13.17 13.96 0.18
C PHE A 314 13.72 14.57 -1.12
N ASN A 315 13.55 15.88 -1.34
CA ASN A 315 13.89 16.60 -2.59
C ASN A 315 13.08 16.17 -3.84
N TRP A 316 12.11 15.26 -3.70
CA TRP A 316 11.23 14.81 -4.78
C TRP A 316 10.40 15.97 -5.37
N GLN A 317 10.42 16.08 -6.69
CA GLN A 317 9.78 17.13 -7.47
C GLN A 317 8.44 16.67 -8.08
N THR A 318 8.14 15.36 -7.99
CA THR A 318 6.92 14.66 -8.40
C THR A 318 6.43 15.06 -9.80
N ARG A 319 7.39 15.16 -10.74
CA ARG A 319 7.19 15.71 -12.09
C ARG A 319 6.53 14.72 -13.05
N ASN A 320 6.78 13.43 -12.88
CA ASN A 320 6.29 12.38 -13.77
C ASN A 320 4.79 12.10 -13.53
N ILE A 321 4.32 12.25 -12.29
CA ILE A 321 2.89 12.24 -11.93
C ILE A 321 2.15 13.41 -12.61
N SER A 322 0.92 13.20 -13.09
CA SER A 322 0.10 14.27 -13.67
C SER A 322 -0.68 15.05 -12.61
N ALA A 323 -0.96 16.34 -12.83
CA ALA A 323 -1.73 17.14 -11.85
C ALA A 323 -3.12 16.55 -11.55
N ALA A 324 -3.81 15.98 -12.54
CA ALA A 324 -5.08 15.28 -12.33
C ALA A 324 -4.92 13.99 -11.51
N GLN A 325 -3.80 13.27 -11.68
CA GLN A 325 -3.47 12.08 -10.90
C GLN A 325 -3.13 12.44 -9.45
N LYS A 326 -2.42 13.55 -9.18
CA LYS A 326 -2.19 14.07 -7.82
C LYS A 326 -3.49 14.49 -7.13
N LEU A 327 -4.34 15.23 -7.86
CA LEU A 327 -5.66 15.67 -7.38
C LEU A 327 -6.63 14.52 -7.08
N ALA A 328 -6.41 13.37 -7.71
CA ALA A 328 -7.18 12.16 -7.47
C ALA A 328 -6.60 11.34 -6.31
N ALA A 329 -5.31 11.00 -6.36
CA ALA A 329 -4.71 9.98 -5.50
C ALA A 329 -4.19 10.49 -4.14
N TYR A 330 -3.89 11.78 -3.98
CA TYR A 330 -3.23 12.25 -2.76
C TYR A 330 -4.07 12.17 -1.47
N PRO A 331 -5.42 12.22 -1.47
CA PRO A 331 -6.22 11.85 -0.29
C PRO A 331 -5.99 10.39 0.15
N HIS A 332 -5.94 9.46 -0.81
CA HIS A 332 -5.73 8.03 -0.57
C HIS A 332 -4.27 7.69 -0.18
N LEU A 333 -3.33 8.63 -0.36
CA LEU A 333 -1.90 8.44 -0.07
C LEU A 333 -1.62 8.13 1.40
N TYR A 334 -2.33 8.79 2.33
CA TYR A 334 -1.95 8.81 3.74
C TYR A 334 -2.93 8.09 4.65
N SER A 335 -2.37 7.32 5.57
CA SER A 335 -3.07 6.43 6.48
C SER A 335 -2.27 6.27 7.77
N TYR A 336 -2.95 5.92 8.85
CA TYR A 336 -2.36 5.84 10.19
C TYR A 336 -1.31 4.73 10.31
N THR A 337 -0.26 4.97 11.10
CA THR A 337 0.65 3.96 11.64
C THR A 337 1.14 4.39 13.02
N SER A 338 1.78 3.50 13.77
CA SER A 338 2.33 3.86 15.08
C SER A 338 3.51 4.83 14.98
N THR A 339 3.72 5.63 16.03
CA THR A 339 5.00 6.34 16.19
C THR A 339 6.17 5.36 16.29
N LYS A 340 5.99 4.17 16.88
CA LYS A 340 7.07 3.17 17.04
C LYS A 340 7.59 2.66 15.69
N SER A 341 6.75 2.45 14.67
CA SER A 341 7.19 2.14 13.29
C SER A 341 8.09 3.23 12.70
N VAL A 342 7.78 4.51 12.96
CA VAL A 342 8.59 5.63 12.44
C VAL A 342 9.88 5.81 13.23
N VAL A 343 9.85 5.62 14.55
CA VAL A 343 11.06 5.56 15.38
C VAL A 343 11.97 4.39 14.98
N HIS A 344 11.40 3.23 14.61
CA HIS A 344 12.14 2.09 14.08
C HIS A 344 12.86 2.49 12.77
N TRP A 345 12.16 3.09 11.80
CA TRP A 345 12.80 3.63 10.59
C TRP A 345 13.94 4.61 10.90
N PHE A 346 13.77 5.46 11.92
CA PHE A 346 14.79 6.43 12.31
C PHE A 346 16.01 5.76 12.97
N GLN A 347 15.81 4.69 13.76
CA GLN A 347 16.90 3.83 14.25
C GLN A 347 17.67 3.16 13.09
N ILE A 348 16.95 2.61 12.09
CA ILE A 348 17.54 1.99 10.89
C ILE A 348 18.41 2.97 10.11
N ILE A 349 17.91 4.19 9.84
CA ILE A 349 18.64 5.25 9.12
C ILE A 349 19.85 5.72 9.94
N ARG A 350 19.67 5.94 11.25
CA ARG A 350 20.76 6.36 12.16
C ARG A 350 21.88 5.33 12.25
N ASN A 351 21.54 4.04 12.31
CA ASN A 351 22.51 2.94 12.41
C ASN A 351 23.02 2.44 11.05
N LYS A 352 22.45 2.93 9.93
CA LYS A 352 22.70 2.45 8.55
C LYS A 352 22.65 0.92 8.45
N SER A 353 21.63 0.34 9.08
CA SER A 353 21.56 -1.08 9.39
C SER A 353 20.10 -1.51 9.40
N PHE A 354 19.75 -2.50 8.59
CA PHE A 354 18.43 -3.12 8.64
C PHE A 354 18.41 -4.15 9.77
N GLN A 355 17.68 -3.81 10.83
CA GLN A 355 17.72 -4.47 12.13
C GLN A 355 16.34 -4.38 12.79
N MET A 356 16.15 -5.17 13.85
CA MET A 356 14.98 -5.10 14.72
C MET A 356 14.98 -3.80 15.55
N PHE A 357 13.86 -3.52 16.22
CA PHE A 357 13.70 -2.35 17.07
C PHE A 357 14.68 -2.36 18.25
N ASP A 358 15.20 -1.19 18.58
CA ASP A 358 16.07 -0.99 19.74
C ASP A 358 15.23 -0.37 20.88
N ASP A 359 14.66 -1.22 21.74
CA ASP A 359 13.99 -0.78 22.98
C ASP A 359 15.00 -0.24 24.01
N ASP A 360 16.25 -0.73 23.95
CA ASP A 360 17.28 -0.56 24.97
C ASP A 360 18.06 0.76 24.77
N VAL A 361 17.32 1.85 24.54
CA VAL A 361 17.83 3.16 24.13
C VAL A 361 18.63 3.82 25.26
N HIS A 362 19.90 3.44 25.36
CA HIS A 362 20.82 3.80 26.44
C HIS A 362 20.92 5.31 26.68
N GLN A 363 21.04 5.69 27.96
CA GLN A 363 21.34 7.07 28.33
C GLN A 363 22.69 7.54 27.73
N PRO A 364 22.86 8.83 27.39
CA PRO A 364 24.09 9.36 26.76
C PRO A 364 25.41 9.09 27.51
N MET A 365 25.33 8.75 28.80
CA MET A 365 26.48 8.52 29.69
C MET A 365 27.14 7.14 29.54
N SER A 366 26.57 6.18 28.81
CA SER A 366 27.16 4.83 28.66
C SER A 366 28.23 4.78 27.56
N VAL A 367 29.30 5.56 27.75
CA VAL A 367 30.42 5.65 26.79
C VAL A 367 31.28 4.39 26.87
N GLY A 368 31.09 3.48 25.92
CA GLY A 368 32.02 2.39 25.59
C GLY A 368 31.57 0.99 26.00
N THR A 369 30.99 0.80 27.20
CA THR A 369 30.85 -0.54 27.77
C THR A 369 29.65 -1.34 27.26
N ALA A 370 28.48 -0.72 27.07
CA ALA A 370 27.23 -1.45 26.86
C ALA A 370 27.13 -2.19 25.49
N LYS A 371 27.72 -1.62 24.43
CA LYS A 371 27.88 -2.28 23.10
C LYS A 371 28.69 -3.59 23.14
N LYS A 372 29.33 -3.90 24.27
CA LYS A 372 30.09 -5.14 24.49
C LYS A 372 29.24 -6.27 25.08
N PHE A 373 28.01 -5.97 25.53
CA PHE A 373 27.12 -6.91 26.22
C PHE A 373 25.73 -7.03 25.57
N SER A 374 25.22 -5.98 24.93
CA SER A 374 24.00 -6.04 24.11
C SER A 374 24.27 -5.56 22.68
N LYS A 375 23.58 -6.18 21.72
CA LYS A 375 23.63 -5.84 20.29
C LYS A 375 22.29 -6.20 19.66
N VAL A 376 21.59 -5.20 19.15
CA VAL A 376 20.33 -5.36 18.41
C VAL A 376 20.53 -6.31 17.22
N ALA A 377 19.60 -7.24 17.02
CA ALA A 377 19.66 -8.22 15.95
C ALA A 377 19.43 -7.56 14.58
N LYS A 378 20.32 -7.84 13.62
CA LYS A 378 20.05 -7.53 12.20
C LYS A 378 19.03 -8.52 11.64
N TYR A 379 18.18 -8.09 10.71
CA TYR A 379 17.46 -9.05 9.87
C TYR A 379 18.49 -9.78 8.98
N PRO A 380 18.56 -11.11 8.99
CA PRO A 380 19.60 -11.85 8.29
C PRO A 380 19.23 -12.04 6.81
N THR A 381 19.17 -10.94 6.04
CA THR A 381 18.64 -10.92 4.66
C THR A 381 19.33 -11.86 3.66
N ARG A 382 20.56 -12.31 3.95
CA ARG A 382 21.22 -13.38 3.18
C ARG A 382 20.59 -14.78 3.33
N ASN A 383 19.66 -14.96 4.27
CA ASN A 383 18.89 -16.19 4.43
C ASN A 383 17.77 -16.34 3.39
N ILE A 384 17.37 -15.24 2.73
CA ILE A 384 16.30 -15.23 1.72
C ILE A 384 16.69 -16.15 0.56
N ARG A 385 15.78 -17.05 0.21
CA ARG A 385 15.89 -18.01 -0.90
C ARG A 385 15.02 -17.64 -2.09
N THR A 386 13.83 -17.10 -1.80
CA THR A 386 12.92 -16.55 -2.81
C THR A 386 13.66 -15.60 -3.77
N PRO A 387 13.50 -15.77 -5.10
CA PRO A 387 13.98 -14.83 -6.12
C PRO A 387 13.59 -13.39 -5.79
N VAL A 388 14.57 -12.48 -5.83
CA VAL A 388 14.37 -11.06 -5.51
C VAL A 388 14.62 -10.22 -6.76
N VAL A 389 13.58 -9.50 -7.19
CA VAL A 389 13.59 -8.57 -8.33
C VAL A 389 13.37 -7.15 -7.83
N LEU A 390 14.41 -6.32 -7.90
CA LEU A 390 14.35 -4.91 -7.51
C LEU A 390 14.11 -4.02 -8.74
N VAL A 391 13.13 -3.12 -8.65
CA VAL A 391 12.96 -2.01 -9.60
C VAL A 391 12.99 -0.69 -8.81
N TYR A 392 13.96 0.17 -9.10
CA TYR A 392 14.22 1.37 -8.30
C TYR A 392 14.43 2.63 -9.14
N GLY A 393 14.09 3.78 -8.56
CA GLY A 393 14.21 5.08 -9.20
C GLY A 393 15.62 5.65 -9.02
N GLY A 394 16.28 6.06 -10.11
CA GLY A 394 17.60 6.72 -10.03
C GLY A 394 17.54 8.13 -9.42
N SER A 395 16.34 8.69 -9.25
CA SER A 395 16.10 9.97 -8.55
C SER A 395 15.44 9.79 -7.17
N ASP A 396 15.33 8.55 -6.68
CA ASP A 396 14.77 8.25 -5.36
C ASP A 396 15.83 8.29 -4.24
N SER A 397 15.81 9.36 -3.45
CA SER A 397 16.68 9.58 -2.29
C SER A 397 16.68 8.49 -1.22
N LEU A 398 15.69 7.58 -1.18
CA LEU A 398 15.61 6.54 -0.13
C LEU A 398 16.34 5.24 -0.50
N VAL A 399 16.70 5.02 -1.77
CA VAL A 399 17.27 3.75 -2.24
C VAL A 399 18.79 3.79 -2.33
N ASP A 400 19.49 3.36 -1.28
CA ASP A 400 20.91 3.01 -1.39
C ASP A 400 21.06 1.58 -1.95
N ILE A 401 20.99 1.46 -3.28
CA ILE A 401 21.09 0.18 -3.99
C ILE A 401 22.44 -0.53 -3.75
N LYS A 402 23.53 0.23 -3.51
CA LYS A 402 24.88 -0.31 -3.30
C LYS A 402 25.02 -0.93 -1.90
N ALA A 403 24.48 -0.28 -0.88
CA ALA A 403 24.34 -0.88 0.44
C ALA A 403 23.39 -2.08 0.43
N MET A 404 22.29 -1.99 -0.33
CA MET A 404 21.28 -3.05 -0.41
C MET A 404 21.82 -4.35 -1.00
N LEU A 405 22.41 -4.31 -2.21
CA LEU A 405 22.95 -5.50 -2.88
C LEU A 405 24.10 -6.17 -2.12
N LYS A 406 24.72 -5.48 -1.15
CA LYS A 406 25.74 -6.05 -0.27
C LYS A 406 25.16 -6.94 0.85
N GLU A 407 23.99 -6.60 1.39
CA GLU A 407 23.35 -7.36 2.48
C GLU A 407 22.29 -8.37 1.96
N LEU A 408 21.82 -8.23 0.72
CA LEU A 408 20.90 -9.17 0.07
C LEU A 408 21.60 -10.43 -0.49
N PRO A 409 20.84 -11.47 -0.91
CA PRO A 409 21.40 -12.65 -1.59
C PRO A 409 22.03 -12.31 -2.95
N PRO A 410 23.15 -12.96 -3.37
CA PRO A 410 23.86 -12.63 -4.61
C PRO A 410 23.04 -12.77 -5.90
N GLN A 411 21.99 -13.60 -5.90
CA GLN A 411 21.09 -13.79 -7.03
C GLN A 411 19.98 -12.71 -7.15
N THR A 412 20.05 -11.65 -6.35
CA THR A 412 19.13 -10.50 -6.43
C THR A 412 19.39 -9.71 -7.70
N VAL A 413 18.36 -9.51 -8.53
CA VAL A 413 18.45 -8.73 -9.77
C VAL A 413 17.94 -7.31 -9.53
N ALA A 414 18.68 -6.31 -10.01
CA ALA A 414 18.29 -4.90 -9.89
C ALA A 414 18.16 -4.21 -11.25
N THR A 415 17.09 -3.42 -11.40
CA THR A 415 16.80 -2.61 -12.59
C THR A 415 16.50 -1.17 -12.18
N GLU A 416 17.10 -0.21 -12.88
CA GLU A 416 17.02 1.21 -12.56
C GLU A 416 16.16 1.94 -13.59
N ILE A 417 15.24 2.78 -13.14
CA ILE A 417 14.52 3.77 -13.95
C ILE A 417 15.11 5.14 -13.59
N PRO A 418 16.07 5.71 -14.35
CA PRO A 418 16.94 6.76 -13.82
C PRO A 418 16.23 8.07 -13.41
N HIS A 419 15.09 8.34 -14.04
CA HIS A 419 14.33 9.58 -13.86
C HIS A 419 13.13 9.44 -12.91
N TYR A 420 12.92 8.26 -12.31
CA TYR A 420 11.84 8.02 -11.35
C TYR A 420 12.24 8.42 -9.93
N GLU A 421 11.29 9.04 -9.26
CA GLU A 421 11.25 9.29 -7.81
C GLU A 421 10.35 8.22 -7.13
N HIS A 422 10.24 8.26 -5.80
CA HIS A 422 9.61 7.19 -5.02
C HIS A 422 8.15 6.88 -5.40
N LEU A 423 7.29 7.90 -5.54
CA LEU A 423 5.85 7.71 -5.85
C LEU A 423 5.55 7.45 -7.33
N ASP A 424 6.55 7.55 -8.21
CA ASP A 424 6.35 7.34 -9.66
C ASP A 424 6.01 5.89 -9.99
N PHE A 425 6.50 4.95 -9.18
CA PHE A 425 6.17 3.51 -9.22
C PHE A 425 4.69 3.17 -9.02
N LEU A 426 3.91 4.10 -8.46
CA LEU A 426 2.47 3.99 -8.35
C LEU A 426 1.77 4.79 -9.45
N TRP A 427 2.18 6.06 -9.65
CA TRP A 427 1.32 7.08 -10.27
C TRP A 427 1.93 7.88 -11.44
N ALA A 428 3.10 7.49 -11.96
CA ALA A 428 3.69 8.17 -13.11
C ALA A 428 2.83 8.02 -14.40
N ARG A 429 3.03 8.94 -15.34
CA ARG A 429 2.31 8.98 -16.63
C ARG A 429 2.68 7.83 -17.58
N ASP A 430 3.77 7.14 -17.32
CA ASP A 430 4.35 6.06 -18.12
C ASP A 430 4.71 4.83 -17.28
N VAL A 431 4.10 4.68 -16.10
CA VAL A 431 4.32 3.54 -15.18
C VAL A 431 4.02 2.19 -15.84
N ASP A 432 3.06 2.19 -16.77
CA ASP A 432 2.71 1.10 -17.68
C ASP A 432 3.88 0.64 -18.56
N LYS A 433 4.79 1.55 -18.92
CA LYS A 433 5.94 1.29 -19.81
C LYS A 433 7.24 1.07 -19.06
N GLN A 434 7.46 1.79 -17.96
CA GLN A 434 8.71 1.72 -17.20
C GLN A 434 8.73 0.60 -16.15
N VAL A 435 7.55 0.18 -15.63
CA VAL A 435 7.47 -0.75 -14.49
C VAL A 435 6.83 -2.08 -14.86
N PHE A 436 5.71 -2.08 -15.61
CA PHE A 436 4.85 -3.28 -15.70
C PHE A 436 5.55 -4.46 -16.36
N GLN A 437 6.31 -4.23 -17.43
CA GLN A 437 7.03 -5.32 -18.11
C GLN A 437 8.01 -6.02 -17.15
N HIS A 438 8.71 -5.29 -16.27
CA HIS A 438 9.59 -5.90 -15.27
C HIS A 438 8.84 -6.70 -14.19
N VAL A 439 7.57 -6.35 -13.92
CA VAL A 439 6.69 -7.17 -13.06
C VAL A 439 6.24 -8.43 -13.81
N PHE A 440 5.80 -8.30 -15.06
CA PHE A 440 5.34 -9.43 -15.88
C PHE A 440 6.46 -10.41 -16.20
N ASP A 441 7.64 -9.95 -16.63
CA ASP A 441 8.83 -10.77 -16.88
C ASP A 441 9.16 -11.66 -15.67
N ALA A 442 9.07 -11.11 -14.47
CA ALA A 442 9.33 -11.82 -13.21
C ALA A 442 8.20 -12.82 -12.88
N LEU A 443 6.93 -12.39 -12.95
CA LEU A 443 5.78 -13.25 -12.68
C LEU A 443 5.67 -14.42 -13.67
N ASP A 444 5.98 -14.21 -14.94
CA ASP A 444 5.86 -15.22 -16.00
C ASP A 444 7.09 -16.15 -16.07
N SER A 445 8.19 -15.80 -15.40
CA SER A 445 9.39 -16.65 -15.26
C SER A 445 9.41 -17.49 -13.98
N PHE A 446 8.89 -16.95 -12.86
CA PHE A 446 8.84 -17.64 -11.55
C PHE A 446 7.40 -18.10 -11.24
N THR A 447 7.06 -19.32 -11.64
CA THR A 447 5.68 -19.83 -11.64
C THR A 447 5.24 -20.49 -10.34
N ASP A 448 6.20 -20.96 -9.56
CA ASP A 448 6.05 -21.74 -8.34
C ASP A 448 7.21 -21.39 -7.38
N ALA A 449 7.39 -22.16 -6.30
CA ALA A 449 8.37 -21.87 -5.26
C ALA A 449 9.51 -22.91 -5.15
N GLU A 450 9.87 -23.58 -6.25
CA GLU A 450 11.05 -24.45 -6.32
C GLU A 450 12.37 -23.66 -6.45
N HIS A 451 12.34 -22.50 -7.11
CA HIS A 451 13.47 -21.56 -7.29
C HIS A 451 14.65 -22.20 -8.05
N THR A 452 14.32 -22.91 -9.12
CA THR A 452 15.25 -23.67 -9.98
C THR A 452 16.21 -22.75 -10.75
N LYS A 453 17.37 -23.25 -11.17
CA LYS A 453 18.31 -22.46 -12.00
C LYS A 453 17.70 -22.10 -13.34
N GLU A 454 16.81 -22.96 -13.81
CA GLU A 454 16.10 -22.92 -15.07
C GLU A 454 15.10 -21.73 -15.08
N GLU A 455 14.39 -21.48 -13.98
CA GLU A 455 13.59 -20.26 -13.78
C GLU A 455 14.46 -18.99 -13.79
N TYR A 456 15.59 -18.97 -13.06
CA TYR A 456 16.50 -17.82 -13.07
C TYR A 456 17.04 -17.54 -14.48
N ASN A 457 17.49 -18.58 -15.20
CA ASN A 457 17.97 -18.46 -16.58
C ASN A 457 16.89 -17.90 -17.51
N ARG A 458 15.66 -18.44 -17.43
CA ARG A 458 14.49 -17.94 -18.18
C ARG A 458 14.22 -16.47 -17.89
N TYR A 459 14.23 -16.07 -16.62
CA TYR A 459 14.06 -14.67 -16.23
C TYR A 459 15.14 -13.75 -16.80
N PHE A 460 16.41 -14.18 -16.80
CA PHE A 460 17.49 -13.39 -17.39
C PHE A 460 17.29 -13.19 -18.89
N THR A 461 16.94 -14.24 -19.66
CA THR A 461 16.68 -14.15 -21.10
C THR A 461 15.50 -13.24 -21.41
N VAL A 462 14.33 -13.47 -20.81
CA VAL A 462 13.11 -12.67 -21.05
C VAL A 462 13.34 -11.19 -20.69
N ARG A 463 14.04 -10.92 -19.58
CA ARG A 463 14.39 -9.55 -19.19
C ARG A 463 15.38 -8.88 -20.15
N GLU A 464 16.33 -9.63 -20.72
CA GLU A 464 17.26 -9.08 -21.71
C GLU A 464 16.53 -8.70 -23.00
N GLU A 465 15.63 -9.54 -23.50
CA GLU A 465 14.75 -9.26 -24.63
C GLU A 465 13.89 -8.01 -24.37
N SER A 466 13.23 -7.92 -23.21
CA SER A 466 12.47 -6.73 -22.76
C SER A 466 13.32 -5.45 -22.67
N LEU A 467 14.58 -5.53 -22.21
CA LEU A 467 15.50 -4.38 -22.10
C LEU A 467 16.11 -3.95 -23.45
N VAL A 468 16.18 -4.85 -24.43
CA VAL A 468 16.52 -4.52 -25.83
C VAL A 468 15.31 -3.89 -26.53
N GLY A 469 14.13 -4.50 -26.43
CA GLY A 469 12.90 -4.01 -27.06
C GLY A 469 12.43 -2.65 -26.55
N SER A 470 12.68 -2.34 -25.27
CA SER A 470 12.42 -1.01 -24.69
C SER A 470 13.50 0.04 -24.99
N GLY A 471 14.62 -0.35 -25.61
CA GLY A 471 15.75 0.53 -25.92
C GLY A 471 16.60 0.96 -24.72
N LEU A 472 16.32 0.49 -23.49
CA LEU A 472 17.04 0.87 -22.27
C LEU A 472 18.55 0.57 -22.35
N MET A 473 18.95 -0.49 -23.07
CA MET A 473 20.36 -0.84 -23.24
C MET A 473 21.16 0.21 -24.03
N ALA A 474 20.57 0.86 -25.03
CA ALA A 474 21.27 1.88 -25.82
C ALA A 474 21.67 3.10 -24.97
N ALA A 475 20.83 3.48 -24.01
CA ALA A 475 21.13 4.55 -23.06
C ALA A 475 22.24 4.20 -22.05
N ARG A 476 22.46 2.90 -21.77
CA ARG A 476 23.58 2.43 -20.94
C ARG A 476 24.89 2.36 -21.72
N ALA A 477 24.87 1.88 -22.97
CA ALA A 477 26.05 1.86 -23.84
C ALA A 477 26.65 3.28 -24.01
N TYR A 478 25.80 4.29 -24.25
CA TYR A 478 26.22 5.69 -24.38
C TYR A 478 26.76 6.34 -23.10
N ARG A 479 26.66 5.68 -21.93
CA ARG A 479 27.25 6.12 -20.65
C ARG A 479 28.49 5.31 -20.22
N GLY A 480 28.80 4.21 -20.91
CA GLY A 480 29.95 3.35 -20.59
C GLY A 480 31.24 3.68 -21.35
N SER A 481 31.20 4.62 -22.29
CA SER A 481 32.28 4.81 -23.28
C SER A 481 33.38 5.83 -22.91
N GLU A 482 33.42 6.33 -21.67
CA GLU A 482 34.43 7.31 -21.20
C GLU A 482 35.29 6.80 -20.03
N SER A 483 35.76 5.54 -20.06
CA SER A 483 36.79 5.08 -19.12
C SER A 483 37.60 3.85 -19.53
N GLU A 484 38.17 3.75 -20.75
CA GLU A 484 39.21 2.75 -21.03
C GLU A 484 40.13 3.03 -22.25
N SER A 485 40.94 4.10 -22.20
CA SER A 485 42.16 4.21 -23.02
C SER A 485 43.15 5.25 -22.44
N SER A 486 44.29 4.82 -21.90
CA SER A 486 45.31 5.75 -21.39
C SER A 486 46.73 5.17 -21.45
N THR A 487 47.43 5.40 -22.56
CA THR A 487 48.87 5.08 -22.69
C THR A 487 49.61 6.07 -23.59
N THR A 488 50.72 6.60 -23.07
CA THR A 488 51.88 7.18 -23.79
C THR A 488 51.70 8.35 -24.77
N ALA A 489 51.86 9.56 -24.21
CA ALA A 489 52.95 10.53 -24.51
C ALA A 489 52.95 11.42 -25.78
N GLY A 490 53.07 12.74 -25.53
CA GLY A 490 54.10 13.58 -26.16
C GLY A 490 53.64 14.82 -26.96
N GLY A 491 54.03 16.02 -26.52
CA GLY A 491 54.09 17.23 -27.36
C GLY A 491 53.45 18.51 -26.78
N ASN A 492 54.10 19.65 -27.04
CA ASN A 492 53.61 21.02 -26.83
C ASN A 492 52.50 21.36 -27.89
N ASP A 493 51.77 22.48 -27.88
CA ASP A 493 52.14 23.85 -27.48
C ASP A 493 50.92 24.78 -27.16
N GLU A 494 51.18 26.08 -26.95
CA GLU A 494 50.23 27.10 -26.44
C GLU A 494 48.94 27.37 -27.25
N GLY A 495 47.90 27.88 -26.56
CA GLY A 495 46.70 28.48 -27.18
C GLY A 495 45.63 28.97 -26.19
N VAL A 496 45.37 30.29 -26.11
CA VAL A 496 44.47 30.92 -25.12
C VAL A 496 43.06 31.20 -25.66
N SER A 497 42.00 30.77 -24.95
CA SER A 497 40.73 31.52 -24.80
C SER A 497 39.74 30.86 -23.82
N ASP A 498 38.89 31.68 -23.18
CA ASP A 498 37.89 31.31 -22.16
C ASP A 498 36.70 32.31 -22.25
N PRO A 499 35.51 32.03 -21.67
CA PRO A 499 34.56 30.98 -22.03
C PRO A 499 33.29 31.54 -22.71
N GLN A 500 32.54 30.71 -23.44
CA GLN A 500 31.16 31.06 -23.82
C GLN A 500 30.13 29.95 -23.52
N GLN A 501 29.02 30.37 -22.91
CA GLN A 501 27.87 29.54 -22.54
C GLN A 501 27.06 29.13 -23.77
N LEU A 502 27.04 27.84 -24.13
CA LEU A 502 26.16 27.33 -25.19
C LEU A 502 24.84 26.77 -24.64
N ARG A 503 23.85 27.67 -24.53
CA ARG A 503 22.43 27.33 -24.36
C ARG A 503 21.92 26.52 -25.56
N HIS A 504 21.71 25.21 -25.42
CA HIS A 504 20.97 24.46 -26.43
C HIS A 504 19.45 24.67 -26.31
N ARG A 505 18.94 25.61 -27.09
CA ARG A 505 17.50 25.72 -27.42
C ARG A 505 17.07 24.51 -28.25
N ALA A 506 15.96 23.89 -27.89
CA ALA A 506 15.23 23.02 -28.81
C ALA A 506 14.78 23.83 -30.05
N ARG A 507 14.88 23.23 -31.24
CA ARG A 507 14.39 23.80 -32.49
C ARG A 507 13.87 22.68 -33.38
N GLU A 508 12.57 22.72 -33.69
CA GLU A 508 11.94 21.76 -34.58
C GLU A 508 12.58 21.82 -35.98
N ARG A 509 12.79 20.66 -36.60
CA ARG A 509 13.11 20.56 -38.03
C ARG A 509 11.92 19.99 -38.79
N ARG A 510 11.19 20.88 -39.44
CA ARG A 510 10.26 20.57 -40.52
C ARG A 510 11.07 20.09 -41.72
N ALA A 511 10.88 18.86 -42.17
CA ALA A 511 11.55 18.30 -43.33
C ALA A 511 10.51 17.76 -44.32
N SER A 512 10.45 18.35 -45.51
CA SER A 512 9.65 17.87 -46.62
C SER A 512 10.55 17.09 -47.58
N ALA A 513 10.21 15.83 -47.85
CA ALA A 513 10.79 15.06 -48.95
C ALA A 513 9.68 14.17 -49.55
N GLN A 514 9.57 14.15 -50.87
CA GLN A 514 8.54 13.40 -51.58
C GLN A 514 9.10 12.04 -52.02
N HIS A 515 8.35 10.97 -51.78
CA HIS A 515 8.42 9.77 -52.60
C HIS A 515 7.04 9.14 -52.72
N GLU A 516 6.71 8.69 -53.93
CA GLU A 516 5.39 8.17 -54.26
C GLU A 516 5.31 6.66 -54.01
N MET A 517 4.22 6.20 -53.43
CA MET A 517 3.76 4.82 -53.58
C MET A 517 2.25 4.77 -53.76
N ARG A 518 1.79 3.82 -54.59
CA ARG A 518 0.39 3.70 -55.03
C ARG A 518 -0.53 3.31 -53.87
N ALA A 519 -1.69 3.95 -53.80
CA ALA A 519 -2.75 3.59 -52.86
C ALA A 519 -3.54 2.36 -53.35
N VAL A 520 -3.76 1.40 -52.45
CA VAL A 520 -4.84 0.40 -52.54
C VAL A 520 -5.81 0.66 -51.38
N ARG A 521 -7.11 0.70 -51.68
CA ARG A 521 -8.14 1.25 -50.77
C ARG A 521 -9.17 0.18 -50.42
N MET A 522 -9.02 -0.45 -49.25
CA MET A 522 -10.12 -1.23 -48.66
C MET A 522 -11.21 -0.31 -48.09
N ARG A 523 -12.44 -0.80 -48.04
CA ARG A 523 -13.63 -0.10 -47.51
C ARG A 523 -14.13 -0.78 -46.25
N THR A 524 -14.75 0.01 -45.38
CA THR A 524 -15.59 -0.43 -44.25
C THR A 524 -16.94 -0.99 -44.75
N PRO A 525 -17.46 -2.07 -44.15
CA PRO A 525 -18.85 -2.52 -44.34
C PRO A 525 -19.79 -1.98 -43.24
N GLU A 526 -21.05 -1.75 -43.63
CA GLU A 526 -22.27 -1.55 -42.80
C GLU A 526 -23.48 -1.87 -43.74
N PRO A 527 -24.69 -2.15 -43.22
CA PRO A 527 -25.45 -3.33 -43.64
C PRO A 527 -26.56 -3.11 -44.67
N ILE A 528 -27.05 -4.23 -45.23
CA ILE A 528 -28.30 -4.34 -46.01
C ILE A 528 -29.01 -5.65 -45.64
N ASP A 529 -30.28 -5.56 -45.23
CA ASP A 529 -31.30 -6.62 -45.33
C ASP A 529 -31.97 -6.51 -46.71
N GLU A 530 -32.28 -7.63 -47.38
CA GLU A 530 -33.45 -7.75 -48.26
C GLU A 530 -33.81 -9.22 -48.56
N ASP A 531 -35.04 -9.48 -48.98
CA ASP A 531 -35.74 -10.76 -48.77
C ASP A 531 -36.30 -11.40 -50.07
N ALA A 532 -36.59 -12.70 -50.00
CA ALA A 532 -37.53 -13.51 -50.80
C ALA A 532 -37.46 -13.56 -52.35
N CYS A 533 -37.23 -14.78 -52.89
CA CYS A 533 -37.95 -15.43 -54.02
C CYS A 533 -37.35 -16.82 -54.36
N LEU A 534 -38.07 -17.87 -54.80
CA LEU A 534 -39.50 -18.25 -54.75
C LEU A 534 -39.65 -19.75 -55.16
N SER A 535 -40.88 -20.31 -55.13
CA SER A 535 -41.33 -21.64 -55.64
C SER A 535 -40.92 -22.91 -54.85
N HIS A 536 -41.70 -24.00 -54.75
CA HIS A 536 -43.13 -24.33 -55.01
C HIS A 536 -43.59 -25.32 -53.89
N GLN A 537 -44.75 -25.16 -53.23
CA GLN A 537 -46.03 -25.89 -53.43
C GLN A 537 -45.92 -27.43 -53.50
N GLU A 538 -46.79 -28.26 -52.87
CA GLU A 538 -48.05 -28.09 -52.10
C GLU A 538 -48.26 -29.38 -51.22
N LYS A 539 -49.35 -29.77 -50.51
CA LYS A 539 -50.78 -29.39 -50.37
C LYS A 539 -51.39 -30.00 -49.08
N ILE A 540 -52.48 -29.43 -48.53
CA ILE A 540 -53.69 -30.06 -47.88
C ILE A 540 -54.36 -29.08 -46.87
N ARG A 541 -55.67 -29.27 -46.59
CA ARG A 541 -56.59 -28.34 -45.88
C ARG A 541 -57.10 -28.86 -44.51
N PRO A 542 -57.69 -28.01 -43.64
CA PRO A 542 -58.08 -28.33 -42.25
C PRO A 542 -59.59 -28.56 -42.00
N GLY A 543 -59.94 -29.04 -40.80
CA GLY A 543 -61.28 -29.10 -40.20
C GLY A 543 -61.55 -30.41 -39.41
N THR A 544 -62.52 -30.56 -38.48
CA THR A 544 -63.37 -29.60 -37.74
C THR A 544 -64.05 -30.30 -36.52
N ALA A 545 -63.93 -29.72 -35.31
CA ALA A 545 -64.83 -29.85 -34.13
C ALA A 545 -65.02 -31.20 -33.37
N GLN A 546 -65.76 -31.07 -32.24
CA GLN A 546 -66.36 -32.05 -31.31
C GLN A 546 -65.54 -32.54 -30.09
N SER A 547 -66.25 -33.18 -29.16
CA SER A 547 -66.07 -33.12 -27.69
C SER A 547 -66.35 -34.47 -27.00
N LEU A 548 -66.33 -34.52 -25.64
CA LEU A 548 -66.58 -35.68 -24.74
C LEU A 548 -65.34 -36.61 -24.58
N GLU A 549 -65.09 -37.31 -23.46
CA GLU A 549 -65.37 -37.10 -22.01
C GLU A 549 -64.51 -38.10 -21.16
N GLY A 550 -64.42 -37.90 -19.83
CA GLY A 550 -63.69 -38.79 -18.87
C GLY A 550 -62.22 -38.40 -18.64
N ALA A 551 -61.75 -38.06 -17.42
CA ALA A 551 -61.65 -38.83 -16.16
C ALA A 551 -60.54 -39.90 -16.20
N VAL A 552 -59.63 -40.04 -15.22
CA VAL A 552 -59.42 -39.46 -13.86
C VAL A 552 -57.99 -38.85 -13.78
N GLU A 553 -57.41 -38.23 -12.73
CA GLU A 553 -57.72 -38.11 -11.28
C GLU A 553 -57.20 -36.77 -10.69
N SER A 554 -57.15 -36.63 -9.36
CA SER A 554 -56.77 -35.43 -8.57
C SER A 554 -55.33 -35.49 -7.98
N GLY A 555 -54.71 -34.41 -7.48
CA GLY A 555 -55.24 -33.07 -7.18
C GLY A 555 -54.18 -32.01 -6.81
N ASP A 556 -54.63 -30.89 -6.21
CA ASP A 556 -54.05 -29.55 -6.43
C ASP A 556 -52.94 -29.03 -5.48
N HIS A 557 -52.12 -28.13 -6.05
CA HIS A 557 -51.60 -26.95 -5.37
C HIS A 557 -52.54 -25.74 -5.58
N PRO A 558 -52.96 -25.00 -4.53
CA PRO A 558 -53.74 -23.77 -4.70
C PRO A 558 -52.88 -22.56 -5.09
N THR A 559 -53.34 -21.77 -6.07
CA THR A 559 -52.78 -20.45 -6.44
C THR A 559 -53.93 -19.40 -6.60
N PRO A 560 -53.84 -18.25 -7.32
CA PRO A 560 -53.83 -16.96 -6.63
C PRO A 560 -54.87 -15.90 -7.12
N THR A 561 -54.90 -14.74 -6.44
CA THR A 561 -55.58 -13.51 -6.93
C THR A 561 -54.71 -12.27 -6.63
N LYS A 562 -54.25 -11.50 -7.64
CA LYS A 562 -54.90 -10.30 -8.25
C LYS A 562 -54.95 -9.07 -7.31
N LEU A 563 -54.68 -7.81 -7.72
CA LEU A 563 -54.23 -7.21 -9.00
C LEU A 563 -53.83 -5.72 -8.78
N LYS A 564 -52.85 -5.20 -9.57
CA LYS A 564 -52.50 -3.76 -9.76
C LYS A 564 -52.04 -2.98 -8.50
N GLY A 565 -51.26 -1.90 -8.61
CA GLY A 565 -50.58 -1.30 -9.78
C GLY A 565 -50.07 0.12 -9.50
N THR A 566 -49.31 0.69 -10.45
CA THR A 566 -48.70 2.05 -10.43
C THR A 566 -47.61 2.29 -9.36
N GLY A 567 -46.59 3.07 -9.72
CA GLY A 567 -45.48 3.45 -8.84
C GLY A 567 -45.21 4.95 -8.88
N VAL A 568 -44.72 5.51 -7.76
CA VAL A 568 -44.36 6.92 -7.62
C VAL A 568 -43.05 7.04 -6.83
N ARG A 569 -42.13 7.89 -7.28
CA ARG A 569 -40.89 8.20 -6.55
C ARG A 569 -41.21 8.86 -5.21
N ARG A 570 -40.62 8.40 -4.10
CA ARG A 570 -40.51 9.19 -2.86
C ARG A 570 -39.13 9.82 -2.75
N GLY A 571 -39.09 11.14 -2.74
CA GLY A 571 -37.90 11.90 -2.34
C GLY A 571 -37.75 11.95 -0.82
N SER A 572 -36.55 12.25 -0.34
CA SER A 572 -36.28 12.44 1.09
C SER A 572 -36.96 13.70 1.61
N ALA A 573 -37.70 13.59 2.72
CA ALA A 573 -38.30 14.70 3.43
C ALA A 573 -37.57 14.91 4.77
N GLY A 574 -36.86 16.04 4.90
CA GLY A 574 -36.19 16.39 6.15
C GLY A 574 -37.17 16.86 7.22
N SER A 575 -37.11 16.27 8.42
CA SER A 575 -37.95 16.65 9.55
C SER A 575 -37.35 17.82 10.34
N VAL A 576 -38.04 18.96 10.34
CA VAL A 576 -37.75 20.08 11.24
C VAL A 576 -38.27 19.75 12.64
N ILE A 577 -37.41 19.83 13.66
CA ILE A 577 -37.81 19.67 15.06
C ILE A 577 -38.19 21.04 15.63
N GLY A 578 -39.47 21.23 15.94
CA GLY A 578 -39.96 22.38 16.69
C GLY A 578 -39.71 22.25 18.19
N ARG A 579 -39.57 23.39 18.88
CA ARG A 579 -39.62 23.48 20.34
C ARG A 579 -41.06 23.70 20.78
N ASP A 580 -41.62 22.79 21.58
CA ASP A 580 -42.16 23.12 22.92
C ASP A 580 -42.81 21.92 23.62
N SER A 581 -42.31 21.59 24.81
CA SER A 581 -43.07 21.13 25.98
C SER A 581 -42.14 20.93 27.18
N MET A 582 -42.33 21.73 28.22
CA MET A 582 -41.77 21.48 29.56
C MET A 582 -42.87 20.99 30.51
N ARG A 583 -42.45 20.30 31.58
CA ARG A 583 -43.28 19.57 32.57
C ARG A 583 -43.90 18.27 31.99
N ASP A 584 -43.91 17.15 32.70
CA ASP A 584 -43.72 16.93 34.15
C ASP A 584 -42.55 16.00 34.50
N GLY A 585 -42.16 16.00 35.78
CA GLY A 585 -41.10 15.14 36.31
C GLY A 585 -41.60 14.05 37.26
N ARG A 586 -41.23 12.79 37.01
CA ARG A 586 -41.10 11.68 37.97
C ARG A 586 -39.91 10.82 37.57
N GLY A 587 -39.12 10.35 38.54
CA GLY A 587 -37.98 9.45 38.32
C GLY A 587 -38.24 8.03 38.82
N ILE A 588 -37.16 7.23 38.86
CA ILE A 588 -37.14 5.80 39.28
C ILE A 588 -37.78 4.90 38.18
N ASN A 589 -37.15 3.82 37.68
CA ASN A 589 -36.26 2.87 38.34
C ASN A 589 -35.14 2.29 37.44
N ILE A 590 -34.19 1.56 38.04
CA ILE A 590 -33.16 0.79 37.33
C ILE A 590 -33.70 -0.60 36.98
N GLY A 591 -33.70 -0.96 35.69
CA GLY A 591 -34.11 -2.28 35.20
C GLY A 591 -32.92 -3.15 34.81
N THR A 592 -32.70 -4.26 35.53
CA THR A 592 -31.77 -5.32 35.14
C THR A 592 -32.48 -6.38 34.29
N SER A 593 -31.91 -6.73 33.13
CA SER A 593 -32.39 -7.83 32.28
C SER A 593 -31.32 -8.92 32.16
N LYS A 594 -31.69 -10.17 32.44
CA LYS A 594 -30.79 -11.32 32.34
C LYS A 594 -30.65 -11.82 30.90
N SER A 595 -29.53 -12.49 30.68
CA SER A 595 -29.22 -13.34 29.52
C SER A 595 -30.35 -14.28 29.10
N ALA A 596 -30.57 -14.39 27.79
CA ALA A 596 -31.01 -15.65 27.17
C ALA A 596 -29.75 -16.43 26.75
N GLY A 597 -29.67 -17.72 27.09
CA GLY A 597 -28.57 -18.60 26.70
C GLY A 597 -28.97 -19.52 25.55
N ILE A 598 -28.00 -19.92 24.72
CA ILE A 598 -28.15 -21.00 23.74
C ILE A 598 -27.20 -22.13 24.13
N VAL A 599 -27.70 -23.37 24.02
CA VAL A 599 -27.05 -24.59 24.52
C VAL A 599 -25.99 -25.08 23.55
N VAL A 600 -24.81 -25.44 24.07
CA VAL A 600 -23.78 -26.19 23.34
C VAL A 600 -23.70 -27.59 23.93
N THR A 601 -24.10 -28.59 23.16
CA THR A 601 -23.98 -30.01 23.53
C THR A 601 -22.52 -30.47 23.46
N ARG A 602 -21.93 -30.86 24.59
CA ARG A 602 -20.63 -31.54 24.68
C ARG A 602 -20.83 -33.00 25.08
N ASN A 603 -20.35 -33.93 24.25
CA ASN A 603 -19.95 -35.26 24.74
C ASN A 603 -18.48 -35.23 25.19
N ARG A 604 -18.11 -36.18 26.05
CA ARG A 604 -16.93 -36.06 26.93
C ARG A 604 -16.26 -37.41 27.19
N ALA A 605 -14.93 -37.43 27.11
CA ALA A 605 -14.00 -38.37 27.74
C ALA A 605 -12.63 -37.66 27.74
N ASP A 606 -12.18 -36.99 28.81
CA ASP A 606 -11.77 -37.45 30.16
C ASP A 606 -10.53 -38.36 30.19
N ALA A 607 -9.40 -37.77 30.62
CA ALA A 607 -8.26 -38.41 31.26
C ALA A 607 -7.60 -37.39 32.23
N ALA A 608 -7.02 -37.85 33.34
CA ALA A 608 -6.50 -37.00 34.43
C ALA A 608 -5.17 -36.29 34.05
N LEU A 609 -4.73 -35.13 34.59
CA LEU A 609 -4.97 -34.40 35.84
C LEU A 609 -4.12 -34.88 37.06
N SER A 610 -2.96 -34.22 37.27
CA SER A 610 -2.38 -34.01 38.62
C SER A 610 -1.42 -32.80 38.64
N SER A 611 -1.32 -32.13 39.79
CA SER A 611 -0.33 -31.08 40.12
C SER A 611 0.26 -31.40 41.52
N PRO A 612 1.27 -30.66 42.02
CA PRO A 612 0.92 -29.62 43.02
C PRO A 612 1.90 -28.42 43.13
N GLU A 613 1.59 -27.50 44.04
CA GLU A 613 2.49 -26.45 44.60
C GLU A 613 3.23 -26.97 45.88
N ARG A 614 3.96 -26.25 46.75
CA ARG A 614 4.37 -24.83 47.00
C ARG A 614 5.64 -24.89 47.92
N ASP A 615 6.32 -23.88 48.48
CA ASP A 615 6.30 -22.40 48.54
C ASP A 615 7.76 -21.91 48.83
N LYS A 616 7.92 -20.64 49.22
CA LYS A 616 9.13 -19.98 49.73
C LYS A 616 9.84 -20.73 50.88
N VAL A 617 11.14 -20.46 51.11
CA VAL A 617 11.69 -19.67 52.25
C VAL A 617 13.24 -19.61 52.23
N THR A 618 13.79 -18.65 52.97
CA THR A 618 15.16 -18.11 52.99
C THR A 618 16.25 -18.93 53.71
N SER A 619 17.53 -18.57 53.44
CA SER A 619 18.59 -18.24 54.43
C SER A 619 19.86 -19.12 54.56
N ARG A 620 20.96 -18.61 53.97
CA ARG A 620 22.36 -18.49 54.48
C ARG A 620 23.12 -19.67 55.15
N ARG A 621 24.39 -19.76 54.71
CA ARG A 621 25.62 -20.25 55.39
C ARG A 621 25.79 -21.77 55.58
N GLY A 622 27.04 -22.21 55.36
CA GLY A 622 27.51 -23.59 55.52
C GLY A 622 28.68 -23.85 54.57
N ASP A 623 29.91 -23.74 55.06
CA ASP A 623 31.14 -23.99 54.28
C ASP A 623 31.47 -25.50 54.17
N VAL A 624 32.60 -25.80 53.50
CA VAL A 624 33.45 -27.02 53.56
C VAL A 624 33.43 -27.95 52.33
N VAL A 625 34.41 -27.70 51.45
CA VAL A 625 35.43 -28.63 50.89
C VAL A 625 35.08 -30.12 50.71
N GLY A 626 35.26 -30.66 49.49
CA GLY A 626 35.33 -32.13 49.31
C GLY A 626 35.53 -32.73 47.90
N ARG A 627 36.77 -32.69 47.37
CA ARG A 627 37.38 -33.66 46.42
C ARG A 627 36.55 -34.35 45.30
N SER A 628 36.78 -33.90 44.07
CA SER A 628 37.38 -34.68 42.94
C SER A 628 37.13 -36.20 42.78
N GLY A 629 36.67 -36.60 41.59
CA GLY A 629 36.93 -37.93 41.00
C GLY A 629 35.87 -38.38 39.99
N GLY A 630 36.26 -38.59 38.73
CA GLY A 630 35.38 -39.00 37.62
C GLY A 630 35.49 -38.06 36.43
#